data_AF-A0A1M6HVY1-F1
#
_entry.id   AF-A0A1M6HVY1-F1
#
_cell.length_a   1.000
_cell.length_b   1.000
_cell.length_c   1.000
_cell.angle_alpha   90.00
_cell.angle_beta   90.00
_cell.angle_gamma   90.00
#
_symmetry.space_group_name_H-M   'P 1'
#
loop_
_entity.id
_entity.type
_entity.pdbx_description
1 polymer ?
#
loop_
_entity_poly.entity_id
_entity_poly.type
_entity_poly.pdbx_seq_one_letter_code
_entity_poly.pdbx_strand_id
1 'polypeptide(L)'
;MPKFKVKEFVARIGITQKELAKKVGVKPETVYKWAAGTNTPVYDVIYKLKKMGATDYELFGETFAEQEDFFKKRLLNAHNRFLEEMGIATNLTKEKV
;
A
#
# COMPACT_ATOMS: atom_id res chain seq x y z
N MET A 1 2.31 3.73 4.52
CA MET A 1 2.00 3.81 3.07
C MET A 1 2.32 2.45 2.47
N PRO A 2 1.51 1.94 1.54
CA PRO A 2 1.81 0.68 0.87
C PRO A 2 3.22 0.66 0.27
N LYS A 3 3.90 -0.47 0.39
CA LYS A 3 5.32 -0.61 0.04
C LYS A 3 5.46 -1.33 -1.30
N PHE A 4 6.16 -0.70 -2.24
CA PHE A 4 6.48 -1.33 -3.52
C PHE A 4 7.35 -2.58 -3.29
N LYS A 5 6.85 -3.73 -3.72
CA LYS A 5 7.52 -5.04 -3.64
C LYS A 5 8.56 -5.22 -4.76
N VAL A 6 9.54 -4.30 -4.82
CA VAL A 6 10.58 -4.25 -5.87
C VAL A 6 11.27 -5.59 -6.08
N LYS A 7 11.65 -6.27 -4.99
CA LYS A 7 12.41 -7.52 -5.03
C LYS A 7 11.64 -8.64 -5.73
N GLU A 8 10.35 -8.76 -5.46
CA GLU A 8 9.46 -9.75 -6.06
C GLU A 8 9.26 -9.44 -7.55
N PHE A 9 9.02 -8.17 -7.87
CA PHE A 9 8.86 -7.72 -9.25
C PHE A 9 10.09 -8.04 -10.11
N VAL A 10 11.29 -7.64 -9.67
CA VAL A 10 12.51 -7.85 -10.47
C VAL A 10 12.89 -9.32 -10.58
N ALA A 11 12.66 -10.12 -9.53
CA ALA A 11 12.88 -11.56 -9.58
C ALA A 11 11.95 -12.24 -10.59
N ARG A 12 10.68 -11.84 -10.62
CA ARG A 12 9.68 -12.40 -11.54
C ARG A 12 9.99 -12.09 -13.00
N ILE A 13 10.41 -10.87 -13.32
CA ILE A 13 10.75 -10.49 -14.70
C ILE A 13 12.21 -10.81 -15.08
N GLY A 14 12.97 -11.45 -14.18
CA GLY A 14 14.33 -11.92 -14.44
C GLY A 14 15.38 -10.81 -14.58
N ILE A 15 15.25 -9.70 -13.85
CA ILE A 15 16.24 -8.61 -13.87
C ILE A 15 16.73 -8.25 -12.46
N THR A 16 17.78 -7.45 -12.40
CA THR A 16 18.30 -6.87 -11.17
C THR A 16 17.69 -5.50 -10.87
N GLN A 17 17.78 -5.04 -9.62
CA GLN A 17 17.34 -3.68 -9.23
C GLN A 17 18.12 -2.57 -9.98
N LYS A 18 19.39 -2.83 -10.33
CA LYS A 18 20.23 -1.89 -11.10
C LYS A 18 19.75 -1.79 -12.54
N GLU A 19 19.38 -2.90 -13.16
CA GLU A 19 18.79 -2.91 -14.50
C GLU A 19 17.39 -2.28 -14.51
N LEU A 20 16.60 -2.50 -13.46
CA LEU A 20 15.33 -1.81 -13.29
C LEU A 20 15.53 -0.29 -13.28
N ALA A 21 16.50 0.21 -12.49
CA ALA A 21 16.83 1.63 -12.42
C ALA A 21 17.14 2.22 -13.80
N LYS A 22 17.97 1.52 -14.58
CA LYS A 22 18.30 1.89 -15.96
C LYS A 22 17.07 1.91 -16.87
N LYS A 23 16.19 0.90 -16.77
CA LYS A 23 14.99 0.79 -17.60
C LYS A 23 13.95 1.89 -17.31
N VAL A 24 13.78 2.29 -16.04
CA VAL A 24 12.82 3.34 -15.69
C VAL A 24 13.42 4.76 -15.69
N GLY A 25 14.75 4.87 -15.82
CA GLY A 25 15.48 6.13 -15.93
C GLY A 25 15.72 6.83 -14.60
N VAL A 26 16.02 6.08 -13.54
CA VAL A 26 16.35 6.61 -12.21
C VAL A 26 17.72 6.12 -11.74
N LYS A 27 18.26 6.74 -10.71
CA LYS A 27 19.49 6.26 -10.06
C LYS A 27 19.23 4.96 -9.27
N PRO A 28 20.17 4.00 -9.19
CA PRO A 28 20.01 2.77 -8.42
C PRO A 28 19.59 2.98 -6.96
N GLU A 29 20.09 4.05 -6.32
CA GLU A 29 19.76 4.40 -4.94
C GLU A 29 18.27 4.68 -4.75
N THR A 30 17.61 5.22 -5.78
CA THR A 30 16.17 5.44 -5.77
C THR A 30 15.42 4.11 -5.68
N VAL A 31 15.85 3.10 -6.44
CA VAL A 31 15.27 1.75 -6.40
C VAL A 31 15.53 1.07 -5.05
N TYR A 32 16.72 1.26 -4.47
CA TYR A 32 17.02 0.76 -3.12
C TYR A 32 16.11 1.39 -2.05
N LYS A 33 15.83 2.69 -2.15
CA LYS A 33 14.88 3.38 -1.25
C LYS A 33 13.44 2.87 -1.42
N TRP A 34 13.03 2.54 -2.65
CA TRP A 34 11.73 1.88 -2.88
C TRP A 34 11.69 0.49 -2.21
N ALA A 35 12.73 -0.32 -2.39
CA ALA A 35 12.82 -1.64 -1.77
C ALA A 35 12.88 -1.57 -0.23
N ALA A 36 13.50 -0.51 0.32
CA ALA A 36 13.49 -0.23 1.76
C ALA A 36 12.11 0.28 2.24
N GLY A 37 11.31 0.87 1.37
CA GLY A 37 10.03 1.49 1.69
C GLY A 37 10.17 2.90 2.27
N THR A 38 11.36 3.51 2.14
CA THR A 38 11.61 4.89 2.58
C THR A 38 11.20 5.92 1.53
N ASN A 39 10.94 5.47 0.30
CA ASN A 39 10.41 6.30 -0.76
C ASN A 39 9.47 5.49 -1.65
N THR A 40 8.63 6.17 -2.41
CA THR A 40 7.74 5.56 -3.41
C THR A 40 8.04 6.10 -4.81
N PRO A 41 7.80 5.30 -5.87
CA PRO A 41 7.96 5.77 -7.24
C PRO A 41 6.92 6.87 -7.54
N VAL A 42 7.34 7.89 -8.30
CA VAL A 42 6.42 8.93 -8.80
C VAL A 42 5.57 8.39 -9.96
N TYR A 43 4.50 9.11 -10.30
CA TYR A 43 3.52 8.68 -11.29
C TYR A 43 4.12 8.24 -12.64
N ASP A 44 5.04 9.02 -13.22
CA ASP A 44 5.68 8.68 -14.49
C ASP A 44 6.46 7.35 -14.42
N VAL A 45 7.10 7.09 -13.28
CA VAL A 45 7.83 5.85 -13.04
C VAL A 45 6.84 4.70 -12.85
N ILE A 46 5.75 4.91 -12.12
CA ILE A 46 4.67 3.91 -11.96
C ILE A 46 4.13 3.51 -13.33
N TYR A 47 3.87 4.46 -14.23
CA TYR A 47 3.41 4.17 -15.59
C TYR A 47 4.40 3.29 -16.37
N LYS A 48 5.70 3.59 -16.28
CA LYS A 48 6.76 2.75 -16.89
C LYS A 48 6.78 1.34 -16.27
N LEU A 49 6.67 1.23 -14.95
CA LEU A 49 6.62 -0.05 -14.24
C LEU A 49 5.39 -0.88 -14.67
N LYS A 50 4.20 -0.26 -14.80
CA LYS A 50 2.99 -0.90 -15.32
C LYS A 50 3.19 -1.41 -16.74
N LYS A 51 3.82 -0.63 -17.63
CA LYS A 51 4.18 -1.07 -18.99
C LYS A 51 5.16 -2.25 -18.99
N MET A 52 6.02 -2.35 -17.98
CA MET A 52 6.90 -3.50 -17.77
C MET A 52 6.19 -4.70 -17.13
N GLY A 53 4.88 -4.62 -16.88
CA GLY A 53 4.08 -5.69 -16.32
C GLY A 53 4.04 -5.74 -14.80
N ALA A 54 4.35 -4.62 -14.11
CA ALA A 54 4.13 -4.54 -12.67
C ALA A 54 2.62 -4.61 -12.35
N THR A 55 2.27 -5.46 -11.39
CA THR A 55 0.90 -5.60 -10.89
C THR A 55 0.59 -4.49 -9.88
N ASP A 56 -0.69 -4.22 -9.66
CA ASP A 56 -1.10 -3.25 -8.63
C ASP A 56 -0.70 -3.73 -7.23
N TYR A 57 -0.73 -5.05 -6.99
CA TYR A 57 -0.24 -5.66 -5.76
C TYR A 57 1.25 -5.42 -5.54
N GLU A 58 2.07 -5.54 -6.59
CA GLU A 58 3.49 -5.26 -6.45
C GLU A 58 3.72 -3.79 -6.11
N LEU A 59 3.10 -2.87 -6.87
CA LEU A 59 3.30 -1.43 -6.72
C LEU A 59 2.76 -0.87 -5.40
N PHE A 60 1.60 -1.38 -4.97
CA PHE A 60 0.80 -0.81 -3.89
C PHE A 60 0.52 -1.81 -2.76
N GLY A 61 1.16 -2.97 -2.73
CA GLY A 61 0.95 -3.97 -1.67
C GLY A 61 -0.50 -4.48 -1.61
N GLU A 62 -0.89 -4.92 -0.42
CA GLU A 62 -2.26 -5.36 -0.15
C GLU A 62 -3.24 -4.19 -0.31
N THR A 63 -4.36 -4.50 -0.97
CA THR A 63 -5.36 -3.52 -1.40
C THR A 63 -6.07 -2.91 -0.19
N PHE A 64 -6.90 -1.89 -0.44
CA PHE A 64 -7.79 -1.25 0.54
C PHE A 64 -8.50 -2.23 1.50
N ALA A 65 -8.69 -3.49 1.13
CA ALA A 65 -9.27 -4.54 1.98
C ALA A 65 -8.59 -4.71 3.35
N GLU A 66 -7.27 -4.52 3.46
CA GLU A 66 -6.60 -4.59 4.76
C GLU A 66 -6.70 -3.29 5.56
N GLN A 67 -6.83 -2.18 4.86
CA GLN A 67 -7.17 -0.90 5.50
C GLN A 67 -8.64 -0.88 5.91
N GLU A 68 -9.48 -1.74 5.35
CA GLU A 68 -10.90 -1.83 5.66
C GLU A 68 -11.11 -2.12 7.15
N ASP A 69 -10.30 -2.99 7.75
CA ASP A 69 -10.41 -3.30 9.19
C ASP A 69 -9.98 -2.10 10.05
N PHE A 70 -8.96 -1.36 9.62
CA PHE A 70 -8.54 -0.11 10.25
C PHE A 70 -9.59 1.01 10.12
N PHE A 71 -10.15 1.19 8.92
CA PHE A 71 -11.19 2.19 8.65
C PHE A 71 -12.51 1.82 9.32
N LYS A 72 -12.93 0.56 9.30
CA LYS A 72 -14.11 0.05 10.03
C LYS A 72 -13.96 0.29 11.53
N LYS A 73 -12.81 -0.03 12.12
CA LYS A 73 -12.52 0.28 13.53
C LYS A 73 -12.58 1.77 13.82
N ARG A 74 -11.99 2.60 12.96
CA ARG A 74 -11.97 4.06 13.15
C ARG A 74 -13.36 4.68 13.00
N LEU A 75 -14.16 4.21 12.04
CA LEU A 75 -15.54 4.63 11.82
C LEU A 75 -16.44 4.18 12.98
N LEU A 76 -16.30 2.94 13.44
CA LEU A 76 -17.03 2.42 14.60
C LEU A 76 -16.69 3.22 15.86
N ASN A 77 -15.42 3.52 16.08
CA ASN A 77 -14.99 4.31 17.24
C ASN A 77 -15.48 5.76 17.16
N ALA A 78 -15.48 6.37 15.97
CA ALA A 78 -16.03 7.71 15.77
C ALA A 78 -17.55 7.74 15.98
N HIS A 79 -18.26 6.72 15.47
CA HIS A 79 -19.69 6.56 15.65
C HIS A 79 -20.08 6.36 17.11
N ASN A 80 -19.38 5.48 17.84
CA ASN A 80 -19.63 5.26 19.26
C ASN A 80 -19.38 6.53 20.09
N ARG A 81 -18.29 7.26 19.80
CA ARG A 81 -18.01 8.54 20.45
C ARG A 81 -19.13 9.56 20.22
N PHE A 82 -19.64 9.66 18.99
CA PHE A 82 -20.75 10.55 18.67
C PHE A 82 -22.04 10.18 19.43
N LEU A 83 -22.35 8.89 19.54
CA LEU A 83 -23.52 8.42 20.30
C LEU A 83 -23.39 8.70 21.81
N GLU A 84 -22.20 8.51 22.39
CA GLU A 84 -21.90 8.86 23.78
C GLU A 84 -22.09 10.37 24.04
N GLU A 85 -21.59 11.22 23.14
CA GLU A 85 -21.76 12.68 23.22
C GLU A 85 -23.24 13.10 23.14
N MET A 86 -24.09 12.31 22.47
CA MET A 86 -25.54 12.52 22.40
C MET A 86 -26.32 11.87 23.55
N GLY A 87 -25.66 11.17 24.48
CA GLY A 87 -26.31 10.47 25.59
C GLY A 87 -27.09 9.21 25.17
N ILE A 88 -26.78 8.64 24.00
CA ILE A 88 -27.41 7.41 23.48
C ILE A 88 -26.54 6.21 23.88
N ALA A 89 -27.16 5.20 24.51
CA ALA A 89 -26.44 3.99 24.92
C ALA A 89 -25.91 3.20 23.69
N THR A 90 -24.60 2.98 23.63
CA THR A 90 -23.93 2.24 22.55
C THR A 90 -24.05 0.72 22.75
N ASN A 91 -24.68 -0.01 21.81
CA ASN A 91 -24.95 -1.46 21.91
C ASN A 91 -24.35 -2.33 20.77
N LEU A 92 -23.41 -1.82 19.97
CA LEU A 92 -22.96 -2.52 18.74
C LEU A 92 -21.80 -3.53 18.92
N THR A 93 -21.49 -3.97 20.15
CA THR A 93 -20.40 -4.95 20.41
C THR A 93 -20.89 -6.33 20.84
N LYS A 94 -22.07 -6.77 20.40
CA LYS A 94 -22.55 -8.15 20.63
C LYS A 94 -23.10 -8.79 19.37
N GLU A 95 -22.20 -9.26 18.52
CA GLU A 95 -22.40 -10.50 17.77
C GLU A 95 -21.02 -11.03 17.36
N LYS A 96 -20.47 -11.91 18.21
CA LYS A 96 -19.49 -12.92 17.85
C LYS A 96 -20.29 -14.16 17.46
N VAL A 97 -20.23 -14.59 16.19
CA VAL A 97 -19.92 -15.97 15.75
C VAL A 97 -19.33 -15.87 14.36
#